data_AF-A0A7Y2P5F9-F1
#
_entry.id   AF-A0A7Y2P5F9-F1
#
_cell.length_a   1.000
_cell.length_b   1.000
_cell.length_c   1.000
_cell.angle_alpha   90.00
_cell.angle_beta   90.00
_cell.angle_gamma   90.00
#
_symmetry.space_group_name_H-M   'P 1'
#
loop_
_entity.id
_entity.type
_entity.pdbx_description
1 polymer ?
#
loop_
_entity_poly.entity_id
_entity_poly.type
_entity_poly.pdbx_seq_one_letter_code
_entity_poly.pdbx_strand_id
1 'polypeptide(L)'
;VAKDGIQLKAIARVTVRTNIERLVGGAGEATVLARVGEGIVSTIGSSQTHKQVLENPDTISKSVLAKGLDAGTAFEILSIDIADVDIGQNIGAILQTDQAEADLKVARAKAEERRAAAVASEQENIAEVAKQRARVVEAEAEIPRAISEAFRSGNFGIMDYYNLRNIQADTQMRDAIAKPEDKKKDNQ
;
A
#
# COMPACT_ATOMS: atom_id res chain seq x y z
N VAL A 1 -15.10 9.28 21.91
CA VAL A 1 -13.71 8.79 22.12
C VAL A 1 -12.92 9.95 22.64
N ALA A 2 -12.19 9.79 23.74
CA ALA A 2 -11.31 10.86 24.23
C ALA A 2 -10.10 11.04 23.28
N LYS A 3 -9.35 12.13 23.43
CA LYS A 3 -8.22 12.44 22.53
C LYS A 3 -7.07 11.42 22.59
N ASP A 4 -6.98 10.66 23.67
CA ASP A 4 -6.04 9.56 23.84
C ASP A 4 -6.47 8.27 23.12
N GLY A 5 -7.56 8.30 22.36
CA GLY A 5 -8.02 7.16 21.56
C GLY A 5 -8.79 6.11 22.35
N ILE A 6 -9.12 6.37 23.62
CA ILE A 6 -9.88 5.44 24.45
C ILE A 6 -11.38 5.78 24.38
N GLN A 7 -12.19 4.76 24.14
CA GLN A 7 -13.64 4.88 24.17
C GLN A 7 -14.12 4.92 25.62
N LEU A 8 -15.01 5.87 25.90
CA LEU A 8 -15.74 5.94 27.16
C LEU A 8 -17.23 5.75 26.87
N LYS A 9 -17.91 4.99 27.72
CA LYS A 9 -19.36 4.81 27.71
C LYS A 9 -19.92 5.47 28.97
N ALA A 10 -20.66 6.56 28.79
CA ALA A 10 -21.28 7.27 29.90
C ALA A 10 -22.79 7.05 29.89
N ILE A 11 -23.37 6.73 31.04
CA ILE A 11 -24.81 6.69 31.27
C ILE A 11 -25.17 7.96 32.02
N ALA A 12 -26.07 8.76 31.47
CA ALA A 12 -26.54 10.00 32.09
C ALA A 12 -28.06 9.95 32.32
N ARG A 13 -28.51 10.52 33.44
CA ARG A 13 -29.91 10.75 33.76
C ARG A 13 -30.19 12.23 33.65
N VAL A 14 -31.24 12.59 32.93
CA VAL A 14 -31.65 13.99 32.75
C VAL A 14 -32.96 14.22 33.48
N THR A 15 -32.97 15.19 34.38
CA THR A 15 -34.18 15.63 35.07
C THR A 15 -34.66 16.92 34.41
N VAL A 16 -35.86 16.88 33.83
CA VAL A 16 -36.47 18.04 33.16
C VAL A 16 -37.75 18.48 33.84
N ARG A 17 -38.03 19.78 33.75
CA ARG A 17 -39.32 20.38 34.13
C ARG A 17 -40.00 20.90 32.87
N THR A 18 -41.31 20.73 32.77
CA THR A 18 -42.08 21.31 31.66
C THR A 18 -42.22 22.82 31.85
N ASN A 19 -41.91 23.60 30.81
CA ASN A 19 -42.18 25.03 30.77
C ASN A 19 -43.52 25.28 30.08
N ILE A 20 -44.53 25.69 30.85
CA ILE A 20 -45.91 25.86 30.37
C ILE A 20 -46.01 26.98 29.33
N GLU A 21 -45.18 28.03 29.42
CA GLU A 21 -45.22 29.16 28.48
C GLU A 21 -44.79 28.78 27.06
N ARG A 22 -43.95 27.73 26.93
CA ARG A 22 -43.39 27.25 25.65
C ARG A 22 -43.90 25.87 25.25
N LEU A 23 -44.96 25.41 25.91
CA LEU A 23 -45.52 24.08 25.70
C LEU A 23 -46.06 23.88 24.27
N VAL A 24 -46.54 24.95 23.64
CA VAL A 24 -47.01 24.97 22.24
C VAL A 24 -45.99 25.69 21.37
N GLY A 25 -45.36 24.95 20.44
CA GLY A 25 -44.37 25.49 19.50
C GLY A 25 -42.90 25.37 19.93
N GLY A 26 -42.62 25.00 21.19
CA GLY A 26 -41.27 24.67 21.66
C GLY A 26 -40.79 23.31 21.17
N ALA A 27 -39.46 23.12 21.09
CA ALA A 27 -38.89 21.81 20.78
C ALA A 27 -39.21 20.78 21.88
N GLY A 28 -39.57 19.56 21.47
CA GLY A 28 -39.98 18.48 22.38
C GLY A 28 -38.81 17.77 23.08
N GLU A 29 -39.14 16.76 23.89
CA GLU A 29 -38.20 16.00 24.72
C GLU A 29 -37.06 15.36 23.92
N ALA A 30 -37.37 14.77 22.76
CA ALA A 30 -36.37 14.14 21.89
C ALA A 30 -35.25 15.10 21.48
N THR A 31 -35.56 16.39 21.28
CA THR A 31 -34.57 17.41 20.94
C THR A 31 -33.68 17.75 22.14
N VAL A 32 -34.25 17.81 23.34
CA VAL A 32 -33.49 18.00 24.58
C VAL A 32 -32.53 16.84 24.80
N LEU A 33 -33.01 15.59 24.64
CA LEU A 33 -32.18 14.40 24.76
C LEU A 33 -31.03 14.40 23.76
N ALA A 34 -31.29 14.74 22.49
CA ALA A 34 -30.26 14.81 21.45
C ALA A 34 -29.20 15.88 21.75
N ARG A 35 -29.61 17.09 22.17
CA ARG A 35 -28.69 18.19 22.53
C ARG A 35 -27.85 17.86 23.75
N VAL A 36 -28.45 17.28 24.79
CA VAL A 36 -27.72 16.82 25.98
C VAL A 36 -26.75 15.71 25.60
N GLY A 37 -27.16 14.75 24.78
CA GLY A 37 -26.30 13.69 24.26
C GLY A 37 -25.10 14.24 23.49
N GLU A 38 -25.32 15.17 22.55
CA GLU A 38 -24.25 15.85 21.82
C GLU A 38 -23.30 16.60 22.77
N GLY A 39 -23.87 17.33 23.75
CA GLY A 39 -23.10 18.04 24.76
C GLY A 39 -22.17 17.12 25.54
N ILE A 40 -22.68 15.97 25.99
CA ILE A 40 -21.90 14.96 26.72
C ILE A 40 -20.79 14.39 25.84
N VAL A 41 -21.12 13.97 24.61
CA VAL A 41 -20.15 13.39 23.66
C VAL A 41 -19.06 14.40 23.30
N SER A 42 -19.44 15.66 23.07
CA SER A 42 -18.52 16.76 22.78
C SER A 42 -17.55 17.00 23.95
N THR A 43 -18.05 17.04 25.19
CA THR A 43 -17.22 17.24 26.37
C THR A 43 -16.22 16.09 26.55
N ILE A 44 -16.68 14.83 26.47
CA ILE A 44 -15.82 13.64 26.53
C ILE A 44 -14.78 13.63 25.39
N GLY A 45 -15.18 14.01 24.17
CA GLY A 45 -14.28 14.08 23.03
C GLY A 45 -13.24 15.19 23.11
N SER A 46 -13.53 16.26 23.86
CA SER A 46 -12.61 17.37 24.08
C SER A 46 -11.55 17.09 25.16
N SER A 47 -11.84 16.14 26.06
CA SER A 47 -10.93 15.73 27.14
C SER A 47 -9.62 15.16 26.59
N GLN A 48 -8.50 15.53 27.23
CA GLN A 48 -7.18 15.12 26.78
C GLN A 48 -6.91 13.65 27.04
N THR A 49 -7.41 13.13 28.16
CA THR A 49 -7.27 11.72 28.51
C THR A 49 -8.58 11.19 29.09
N HIS A 50 -8.83 9.90 28.93
CA HIS A 50 -9.97 9.21 29.54
C HIS A 50 -9.93 9.28 31.07
N LYS A 51 -8.74 9.37 31.68
CA LYS A 51 -8.55 9.49 33.12
C LYS A 51 -9.17 10.77 33.69
N GLN A 52 -9.04 11.89 33.00
CA GLN A 52 -9.64 13.15 33.44
C GLN A 52 -11.17 13.05 33.60
N VAL A 53 -11.80 12.27 32.71
CA VAL A 53 -13.25 12.05 32.74
C VAL A 53 -13.63 11.12 33.89
N LEU A 54 -12.83 10.09 34.15
CA LEU A 54 -13.05 9.13 35.25
C LEU A 54 -12.80 9.74 36.63
N GLU A 55 -11.82 10.64 36.74
CA GLU A 55 -11.50 11.29 38.02
C GLU A 55 -12.64 12.19 38.50
N ASN A 56 -13.33 12.88 37.59
CA ASN A 56 -14.42 13.80 37.94
C ASN A 56 -15.53 13.81 36.87
N PRO A 57 -16.45 12.82 36.85
CA PRO A 57 -17.52 12.74 35.85
C PRO A 57 -18.51 13.91 35.94
N ASP A 58 -18.66 14.54 37.11
CA ASP A 58 -19.50 15.73 37.31
C ASP A 58 -19.03 16.96 36.52
N THR A 59 -17.78 16.97 36.05
CA THR A 59 -17.31 18.05 35.17
C THR A 59 -18.06 18.05 33.84
N ILE A 60 -18.48 16.87 33.35
CA ILE A 60 -19.28 16.74 32.14
C ILE A 60 -20.60 17.48 32.32
N SER A 61 -21.35 17.18 33.39
CA SER A 61 -22.67 17.76 33.60
C SER A 61 -22.61 19.29 33.73
N LYS A 62 -21.62 19.81 34.47
CA LYS A 62 -21.40 21.26 34.61
C LYS A 62 -21.09 21.93 33.27
N SER A 63 -20.19 21.35 32.48
CA SER A 63 -19.84 21.89 31.15
C SER A 63 -21.01 21.82 30.16
N VAL A 64 -21.87 20.82 30.27
CA VAL A 64 -23.04 20.63 29.41
C VAL A 64 -24.18 21.57 29.81
N LEU A 65 -24.45 21.75 31.10
CA LEU A 65 -25.42 22.72 31.62
C LEU A 65 -25.03 24.17 31.27
N ALA A 66 -23.74 24.50 31.34
CA ALA A 66 -23.24 25.84 31.00
C ALA A 66 -23.49 26.25 29.54
N LYS A 67 -23.74 25.29 28.63
CA LYS A 67 -24.02 25.56 27.21
C LYS A 67 -25.47 25.98 26.94
N GLY A 68 -26.38 25.94 27.93
CA GLY A 68 -27.76 26.43 27.78
C GLY A 68 -28.58 25.64 26.75
N LEU A 69 -28.61 24.31 26.87
CA LEU A 69 -29.17 23.39 25.88
C LEU A 69 -30.71 23.39 25.81
N ASP A 70 -31.35 23.96 26.82
CA ASP A 70 -32.80 24.12 26.99
C ASP A 70 -33.38 25.34 26.25
N ALA A 71 -32.53 26.16 25.63
CA ALA A 71 -32.94 27.32 24.85
C ALA A 71 -33.91 26.94 23.71
N GLY A 72 -35.10 27.56 23.72
CA GLY A 72 -36.15 27.34 22.71
C GLY A 72 -36.87 26.00 22.80
N THR A 73 -36.73 25.28 23.91
CA THR A 73 -37.44 24.01 24.13
C THR A 73 -38.65 24.19 25.06
N ALA A 74 -39.58 23.24 25.02
CA ALA A 74 -40.74 23.18 25.93
C ALA A 74 -40.37 22.68 27.34
N PHE A 75 -39.09 22.41 27.58
CA PHE A 75 -38.58 21.84 28.82
C PHE A 75 -37.41 22.69 29.35
N GLU A 76 -37.27 22.72 30.67
CA GLU A 76 -36.15 23.32 31.38
C GLU A 76 -35.35 22.20 32.03
N ILE A 77 -34.04 22.20 31.85
CA ILE A 77 -33.17 21.16 32.41
C ILE A 77 -32.86 21.52 33.87
N LEU A 78 -33.31 20.68 34.81
CA LEU A 78 -33.02 20.86 36.23
C LEU A 78 -31.66 20.28 36.61
N SER A 79 -31.41 19.04 36.21
CA SER A 79 -30.14 18.35 36.47
C SER A 79 -29.77 17.40 35.34
N ILE A 80 -28.47 17.22 35.17
CA ILE A 80 -27.88 16.15 34.36
C ILE A 80 -26.92 15.42 35.28
N ASP A 81 -27.26 14.19 35.62
CA ASP A 81 -26.50 13.38 36.56
C ASP A 81 -25.82 12.24 35.78
N ILE A 82 -24.50 12.10 35.91
CA ILE A 82 -23.77 10.99 35.29
C ILE A 82 -23.87 9.79 36.23
N ALA A 83 -24.60 8.76 35.82
CA ALA A 83 -24.85 7.57 36.63
C ALA A 83 -23.67 6.59 36.60
N ASP A 84 -23.01 6.46 35.45
CA ASP A 84 -21.89 5.53 35.25
C ASP A 84 -20.99 5.97 34.10
N VAL A 85 -19.69 5.67 34.20
CA VAL A 85 -18.68 5.91 33.14
C VAL A 85 -17.74 4.72 33.05
N ASP A 86 -17.89 3.95 31.99
CA ASP A 86 -17.08 2.77 31.70
C ASP A 86 -16.04 3.03 30.61
N ILE A 87 -14.92 2.32 30.72
CA ILE A 87 -13.91 2.23 29.66
C ILE A 87 -14.35 1.16 28.65
N GLY A 88 -14.43 1.57 27.38
CA GLY A 88 -14.72 0.70 26.25
C GLY A 88 -13.44 0.22 25.57
N GLN A 89 -13.46 0.22 24.24
CA GLN A 89 -12.32 -0.23 23.43
C GLN A 89 -11.23 0.86 23.32
N ASN A 90 -9.98 0.44 23.21
CA ASN A 90 -8.88 1.31 22.83
C ASN A 90 -8.83 1.43 21.30
N ILE A 91 -9.60 2.39 20.78
CA ILE A 91 -9.73 2.64 19.34
C ILE A 91 -8.40 3.13 18.77
N GLY A 92 -7.60 3.87 19.55
CA GLY A 92 -6.26 4.30 19.13
C GLY A 92 -5.35 3.11 18.79
N ALA A 93 -5.31 2.08 19.65
CA ALA A 93 -4.52 0.89 19.40
C ALA A 93 -5.04 0.05 18.22
N ILE A 94 -6.37 -0.03 18.06
CA ILE A 94 -7.00 -0.73 16.94
C ILE A 94 -6.64 -0.04 15.62
N LEU A 95 -6.82 1.29 15.54
CA LEU A 95 -6.48 2.07 14.33
C LEU A 95 -4.99 1.96 13.99
N GLN A 96 -4.10 1.97 14.99
CA GLN A 96 -2.66 1.77 14.76
C GLN A 96 -2.35 0.39 14.18
N THR A 97 -3.04 -0.65 14.67
CA THR A 97 -2.89 -2.01 14.17
C THR A 97 -3.41 -2.12 12.73
N ASP A 98 -4.61 -1.58 12.47
CA ASP A 98 -5.22 -1.58 11.15
C ASP A 98 -4.35 -0.83 10.12
N GLN A 99 -3.76 0.29 10.54
CA GLN A 99 -2.84 1.07 9.71
C GLN A 99 -1.56 0.28 9.41
N ALA A 100 -0.98 -0.39 10.41
CA ALA A 100 0.18 -1.24 10.21
C ALA A 100 -0.11 -2.43 9.27
N GLU A 101 -1.30 -3.03 9.37
CA GLU A 101 -1.72 -4.09 8.45
C GLU A 101 -1.90 -3.58 7.01
N ALA A 102 -2.49 -2.39 6.84
CA ALA A 102 -2.63 -1.74 5.54
C ALA A 102 -1.25 -1.46 4.92
N ASP A 103 -0.33 -0.91 5.70
CA ASP A 103 1.05 -0.65 5.27
C ASP A 103 1.77 -1.94 4.87
N LEU A 104 1.57 -3.03 5.63
CA LEU A 104 2.10 -4.36 5.28
C LEU A 104 1.55 -4.88 3.95
N LYS A 105 0.26 -4.70 3.69
CA LYS A 105 -0.38 -5.11 2.42
C LYS A 105 0.19 -4.31 1.24
N VAL A 106 0.33 -3.00 1.39
CA VAL A 106 0.91 -2.12 0.36
C VAL A 106 2.37 -2.50 0.10
N ALA A 107 3.15 -2.75 1.15
CA ALA A 107 4.55 -3.16 1.02
C ALA A 107 4.68 -4.51 0.28
N ARG A 108 3.82 -5.49 0.60
CA ARG A 108 3.79 -6.79 -0.09
C ARG A 108 3.42 -6.64 -1.57
N ALA A 109 2.38 -5.87 -1.88
CA ALA A 109 1.96 -5.62 -3.26
C ALA A 109 3.08 -4.98 -4.08
N LYS A 110 3.77 -3.98 -3.52
CA LYS A 110 4.91 -3.32 -4.18
C LYS A 110 6.12 -4.24 -4.37
N ALA A 111 6.35 -5.16 -3.43
CA ALA A 111 7.41 -6.16 -3.56
C ALA A 111 7.08 -7.18 -4.67
N GLU A 112 5.81 -7.55 -4.82
CA GLU A 112 5.34 -8.43 -5.88
C GLU A 112 5.40 -7.76 -7.26
N GLU A 113 4.97 -6.50 -7.36
CA GLU A 113 5.11 -5.69 -8.58
C GLU A 113 6.57 -5.62 -9.05
N ARG A 114 7.50 -5.38 -8.12
CA ARG A 114 8.95 -5.37 -8.43
C ARG A 114 9.46 -6.72 -8.89
N ARG A 115 9.00 -7.82 -8.30
CA ARG A 115 9.37 -9.18 -8.74
C ARG A 115 8.83 -9.46 -10.14
N ALA A 116 7.59 -9.12 -10.42
CA ALA A 116 6.98 -9.28 -11.74
C ALA A 116 7.74 -8.45 -12.79
N ALA A 117 8.06 -7.20 -12.48
CA ALA A 117 8.86 -6.34 -13.36
C ALA A 117 10.26 -6.89 -13.62
N ALA A 118 10.93 -7.43 -12.60
CA ALA A 118 12.25 -8.06 -12.76
C ALA A 118 12.20 -9.28 -13.69
N VAL A 119 11.20 -10.15 -13.53
CA VAL A 119 11.00 -11.32 -14.41
C VAL A 119 10.68 -10.86 -15.83
N ALA A 120 9.84 -9.85 -16.02
CA ALA A 120 9.53 -9.31 -17.34
C ALA A 120 10.79 -8.75 -18.04
N SER A 121 11.62 -7.99 -17.31
CA SER A 121 12.89 -7.48 -17.84
C SER A 121 13.88 -8.60 -18.17
N GLU A 122 13.93 -9.67 -17.36
CA GLU A 122 14.76 -10.84 -17.67
C GLU A 122 14.31 -11.50 -18.98
N GLN A 123 13.00 -11.68 -19.18
CA GLN A 123 12.46 -12.23 -20.43
C GLN A 123 12.71 -11.32 -21.64
N GLU A 124 12.57 -10.00 -21.46
CA GLU A 124 12.87 -9.02 -22.50
C GLU A 124 14.35 -9.08 -22.91
N ASN A 125 15.27 -9.17 -21.94
CA ASN A 125 16.70 -9.31 -22.20
C ASN A 125 17.03 -10.64 -22.91
N ILE A 126 16.39 -11.75 -22.53
CA ILE A 126 16.55 -13.04 -23.22
C ILE A 126 16.09 -12.94 -24.68
N ALA A 127 14.93 -12.33 -24.91
CA ALA A 127 14.40 -12.11 -26.26
C ALA A 127 15.31 -11.18 -27.07
N GLU A 128 15.89 -10.14 -26.46
CA GLU A 128 16.83 -9.26 -27.11
C GLU A 128 18.12 -9.99 -27.50
N VAL A 129 18.71 -10.78 -26.60
CA VAL A 129 19.89 -11.60 -26.91
C VAL A 129 19.60 -12.56 -28.06
N ALA A 130 18.43 -13.20 -28.08
CA ALA A 130 18.02 -14.08 -29.17
C ALA A 130 17.90 -13.31 -30.51
N LYS A 131 17.29 -12.12 -30.49
CA LYS A 131 17.17 -11.24 -31.67
C LYS A 131 18.54 -10.79 -32.19
N GLN A 132 19.47 -10.42 -31.30
CA GLN A 132 20.82 -10.02 -31.70
C GLN A 132 21.60 -11.22 -32.27
N ARG A 133 21.47 -12.42 -31.68
CA ARG A 133 22.05 -13.65 -32.25
C ARG A 133 21.51 -13.94 -33.63
N ALA A 134 20.21 -13.79 -33.86
CA ALA A 134 19.61 -13.97 -35.18
C ALA A 134 20.21 -13.00 -36.22
N ARG A 135 20.45 -11.74 -35.84
CA ARG A 135 21.13 -10.76 -36.72
C ARG A 135 22.57 -11.13 -37.05
N VAL A 136 23.31 -11.68 -36.09
CA VAL A 136 24.68 -12.17 -36.35
C VAL A 136 24.64 -13.32 -37.36
N VAL A 137 23.72 -14.28 -37.18
CA VAL A 137 23.55 -15.41 -38.11
C VAL A 137 23.13 -14.92 -39.51
N GLU A 138 22.25 -13.93 -39.59
CA GLU A 138 21.84 -13.32 -40.86
C GLU A 138 23.03 -12.69 -41.59
N ALA A 139 23.86 -11.92 -40.89
CA ALA A 139 25.08 -11.34 -41.44
C ALA A 139 26.13 -12.39 -41.84
N GLU A 140 26.29 -13.46 -41.05
CA GLU A 140 27.18 -14.58 -41.40
C GLU A 140 26.68 -15.32 -42.65
N ALA A 141 25.37 -15.44 -42.85
CA ALA A 141 24.78 -16.07 -44.02
C ALA A 141 24.96 -15.27 -45.32
N GLU A 142 25.21 -13.96 -45.24
CA GLU A 142 25.56 -13.13 -46.41
C GLU A 142 26.92 -13.53 -47.00
N ILE A 143 27.87 -14.01 -46.19
CA ILE A 143 29.22 -14.36 -46.64
C ILE A 143 29.19 -15.54 -47.65
N PRO A 144 28.57 -16.70 -47.36
CA PRO A 144 28.41 -17.77 -48.35
C PRO A 144 27.63 -17.36 -49.60
N ARG A 145 26.62 -16.49 -49.45
CA ARG A 145 25.87 -15.95 -50.60
C ARG A 145 26.77 -15.13 -51.51
N ALA A 146 27.55 -14.21 -50.94
CA ALA A 146 28.51 -13.39 -51.67
C ALA A 146 29.60 -14.25 -52.35
N ILE A 147 30.12 -15.27 -51.65
CA ILE A 147 31.08 -16.24 -52.24
C ILE A 147 30.44 -16.98 -53.41
N SER A 148 29.20 -17.44 -53.26
CA SER A 148 28.47 -18.15 -54.33
C SER A 148 28.24 -17.24 -55.55
N GLU A 149 27.98 -15.96 -55.33
CA GLU A 149 27.83 -14.96 -56.39
C GLU A 149 29.18 -14.62 -57.06
N ALA A 150 30.27 -14.58 -56.30
CA ALA A 150 31.63 -14.41 -56.83
C ALA A 150 32.03 -15.59 -57.74
N PHE A 151 31.65 -16.82 -57.39
CA PHE A 151 31.81 -17.99 -58.25
C PHE A 151 31.00 -17.89 -59.55
N ARG A 152 29.73 -17.45 -59.48
CA ARG A 152 28.86 -17.31 -60.66
C ARG A 152 29.32 -16.19 -61.60
N SER A 153 29.82 -15.09 -61.06
CA SER A 153 30.32 -13.94 -61.82
C SER A 153 31.74 -14.13 -62.37
N GLY A 154 32.42 -15.23 -62.02
CA GLY A 154 33.76 -15.57 -62.50
C GLY A 154 34.91 -14.83 -61.80
N ASN A 155 34.62 -14.10 -60.72
CA ASN A 155 35.59 -13.33 -59.94
C ASN A 155 36.32 -14.16 -58.87
N PHE A 156 35.91 -15.41 -58.64
CA PHE A 156 36.50 -16.32 -57.67
C PHE A 156 36.68 -17.72 -58.26
N GLY A 157 37.92 -18.20 -58.35
CA GLY A 157 38.26 -19.45 -59.01
C GLY A 157 38.21 -20.68 -58.10
N ILE A 158 38.18 -21.87 -58.71
CA ILE A 158 38.24 -23.16 -58.00
C ILE A 158 39.56 -23.27 -57.21
N MET A 159 40.67 -22.82 -57.78
CA MET A 159 41.97 -22.88 -57.12
C MET A 159 42.06 -21.93 -55.91
N ASP A 160 41.43 -20.75 -55.99
CA ASP A 160 41.34 -19.80 -54.88
C ASP A 160 40.52 -20.35 -53.72
N TYR A 161 39.45 -21.08 -54.00
CA TYR A 161 38.65 -21.75 -52.98
C TYR A 161 39.40 -22.87 -52.25
N TYR A 162 40.14 -23.70 -52.98
CA TYR A 162 40.99 -24.72 -52.35
C TYR A 162 42.11 -24.10 -51.50
N ASN A 163 42.70 -22.99 -51.95
CA ASN A 163 43.66 -22.23 -51.15
C ASN A 163 43.04 -21.66 -49.87
N LEU A 164 41.85 -21.06 -49.97
CA LEU A 164 41.12 -20.53 -48.82
C LEU A 164 40.78 -21.64 -47.80
N ARG A 165 40.34 -22.81 -48.28
CA ARG A 165 40.05 -23.97 -47.44
C ARG A 165 41.29 -24.53 -46.76
N ASN A 166 42.43 -24.55 -47.45
CA ASN A 166 43.71 -24.96 -46.87
C ASN A 166 44.18 -24.00 -45.76
N ILE A 167 44.06 -22.69 -45.97
CA ILE A 167 44.42 -21.69 -44.96
C ILE A 167 43.50 -21.82 -43.73
N GLN A 168 42.20 -22.05 -43.92
CA GLN A 168 41.27 -22.31 -42.82
C GLN A 168 41.64 -23.58 -42.04
N ALA A 169 41.99 -24.68 -42.73
CA ALA A 169 42.42 -25.92 -42.09
C ALA A 169 43.72 -25.74 -41.28
N ASP A 170 44.70 -25.03 -41.84
CA ASP A 170 45.95 -24.70 -41.14
C ASP A 170 45.70 -23.82 -39.91
N THR A 171 44.76 -22.89 -40.00
CA THR A 171 44.39 -22.00 -38.89
C THR A 171 43.70 -22.79 -37.77
N GLN A 172 42.75 -23.68 -38.12
CA GLN A 172 42.10 -24.58 -37.16
C GLN A 172 43.09 -25.54 -36.49
N MET A 173 44.04 -26.10 -37.24
CA MET A 173 45.11 -26.91 -36.66
C MET A 173 45.97 -26.10 -35.69
N ARG A 174 46.33 -24.85 -36.05
CA ARG A 174 47.10 -23.97 -35.16
C ARG A 174 46.34 -23.60 -33.89
N ASP A 175 45.06 -23.27 -34.00
CA ASP A 175 44.21 -22.96 -32.84
C ASP A 175 44.06 -24.15 -31.90
N ALA A 176 43.90 -25.37 -32.45
CA ALA A 176 43.83 -26.60 -31.67
C ALA A 176 45.17 -26.97 -30.99
N ILE A 177 46.31 -26.63 -31.61
CA ILE A 177 47.64 -26.79 -31.00
C ILE A 177 47.89 -25.73 -29.92
N ALA A 178 47.42 -24.50 -30.13
CA ALA A 178 47.57 -23.38 -29.19
C ALA A 178 46.64 -23.50 -27.96
N LYS A 179 45.50 -24.18 -28.10
CA LYS A 179 44.59 -24.55 -27.02
C LYS A 179 44.59 -26.07 -26.84
N PRO A 180 45.59 -26.66 -26.16
CA PRO A 180 45.51 -28.06 -25.79
C PRO A 180 44.21 -28.26 -25.00
N GLU A 181 43.41 -29.26 -25.37
CA GLU A 181 42.11 -29.51 -24.75
C GLU A 181 42.23 -29.40 -23.23
N ASP A 182 41.50 -28.44 -22.65
CA ASP A 182 41.18 -28.44 -21.23
C ASP A 182 40.40 -29.74 -20.99
N LYS A 183 41.15 -30.80 -20.67
CA LYS A 183 40.62 -32.06 -20.18
C LYS A 183 39.63 -31.71 -19.09
N LYS A 184 38.36 -32.02 -19.37
CA LYS A 184 37.29 -32.36 -18.42
C LYS A 184 37.72 -32.14 -16.97
N LYS A 185 37.51 -30.94 -16.44
CA LYS A 185 37.35 -30.82 -14.99
C LYS A 185 35.99 -31.40 -14.66
N ASP A 186 36.04 -32.61 -14.15
CA ASP A 186 35.05 -33.16 -13.23
C ASP A 186 34.46 -32.03 -12.37
N ASN A 187 33.14 -31.98 -12.29
CA ASN A 187 32.45 -31.50 -11.11
C ASN A 187 31.21 -32.38 -10.92
N GLN A 188 31.37 -33.30 -9.95
CA GLN A 188 30.30 -33.79 -9.11
C GLN A 188 29.60 -32.63 -8.39
#